data_AF-A0A4P9YJP2-F1
#
_entry.id   AF-A0A4P9YJP2-F1
#
_cell.length_a   1.000
_cell.length_b   1.000
_cell.length_c   1.000
_cell.angle_alpha   90.00
_cell.angle_beta   90.00
_cell.angle_gamma   90.00
#
_symmetry.space_group_name_H-M   'P 1'
#
loop_
_entity.id
_entity.type
_entity.pdbx_description
1 polymer ?
#
loop_
_entity_poly.entity_id
_entity_poly.type
_entity_poly.pdbx_seq_one_letter_code
_entity_poly.pdbx_strand_id
1 'polypeptide(L)'
;MKSVTSILKEVKDVINAPDPTFLDEMIDNACRNQHEPDLALNLEIIDIIKQRKNGPREAALAIVRNVNYRLDPKTPLIALELLEMCVKNLGYPFHLQIASKEFLNGLCKRFPETPDTTKNKILQKILYMIHLWTQTLCLSTKYKDDLVNINEMYRILGYRGYMFPELKQDDIQSIMPISEGFLTQDEIEQGDRAILGAKLDELLRRGTAKDLEEANVIMKKMSGYVMEERKDYRKIFEKDLETIQNSAMVLNALIESRPSGLDITSDPSIQEALSKCKIALPKIEKMLSEENEEETTNKLLQANDAIQAALNNYDKYKGITNIANK
;
A
#
# COMPACT_ATOMS: atom_id res chain seq x y z
N MET A 1 -30.89 -21.89 -20.58
CA MET A 1 -30.07 -23.12 -20.51
C MET A 1 -28.64 -22.75 -20.90
N LYS A 2 -27.63 -23.04 -20.07
CA LYS A 2 -26.23 -22.81 -20.46
C LYS A 2 -25.91 -23.68 -21.69
N SER A 3 -25.20 -23.16 -22.68
CA SER A 3 -24.76 -23.93 -23.84
C SER A 3 -23.85 -25.09 -23.41
N VAL A 4 -23.98 -26.25 -24.06
CA VAL A 4 -23.15 -27.45 -23.80
C VAL A 4 -21.65 -27.11 -23.88
N THR A 5 -21.26 -26.20 -24.78
CA THR A 5 -19.89 -25.71 -24.91
C THR A 5 -19.42 -24.92 -23.68
N SER A 6 -20.32 -24.19 -23.02
CA SER A 6 -20.02 -23.43 -21.80
C SER A 6 -19.84 -24.36 -20.60
N ILE A 7 -20.61 -25.46 -20.54
CA ILE A 7 -20.50 -26.46 -19.47
C ILE A 7 -19.22 -27.27 -19.65
N LEU A 8 -18.89 -27.68 -20.88
CA LEU A 8 -17.65 -28.40 -21.18
C LEU A 8 -16.39 -27.55 -20.91
N LYS A 9 -16.48 -26.23 -21.10
CA LYS A 9 -15.42 -25.30 -20.73
C LYS A 9 -15.28 -25.19 -19.20
N GLU A 10 -16.39 -24.97 -18.48
CA GLU A 10 -16.38 -24.96 -16.99
C GLU A 10 -15.82 -26.27 -16.42
N VAL A 11 -16.17 -27.42 -17.00
CA VAL A 11 -15.67 -28.74 -16.56
C VAL A 11 -14.19 -28.92 -16.89
N LYS A 12 -13.71 -28.48 -18.05
CA LYS A 12 -12.27 -28.50 -18.39
C LYS A 12 -11.45 -27.54 -17.52
N ASP A 13 -12.03 -26.40 -17.16
CA ASP A 13 -11.39 -25.42 -16.28
C ASP A 13 -11.30 -25.95 -14.83
N VAL A 14 -12.24 -26.80 -14.41
CA VAL A 14 -12.22 -27.50 -13.10
C VAL A 14 -11.23 -28.68 -13.10
N ILE A 15 -11.17 -29.47 -14.19
CA ILE A 15 -10.30 -30.64 -14.29
C ILE A 15 -8.80 -30.27 -14.41
N ASN A 16 -8.49 -29.12 -15.01
CA ASN A 16 -7.12 -28.64 -15.18
C ASN A 16 -6.65 -27.68 -14.07
N ALA A 17 -7.43 -27.50 -13.00
CA ALA A 17 -6.99 -26.70 -11.87
C ALA A 17 -5.84 -27.45 -11.16
N PRO A 18 -4.67 -26.81 -10.91
CA PRO A 18 -3.64 -27.41 -10.07
C PRO A 18 -4.22 -27.74 -8.70
N ASP A 19 -3.77 -28.83 -8.07
CA ASP A 19 -4.20 -29.24 -6.72
C ASP A 19 -4.18 -28.01 -5.78
N PRO A 20 -5.22 -27.83 -4.94
CA PRO A 20 -5.31 -26.64 -4.08
C PRO A 20 -4.06 -26.56 -3.22
N THR A 21 -3.31 -25.47 -3.39
CA THR A 21 -2.10 -25.27 -2.57
C THR A 21 -2.53 -25.10 -1.11
N PHE A 22 -1.66 -25.44 -0.17
CA PHE A 22 -1.92 -25.20 1.26
C PHE A 22 -2.45 -23.78 1.56
N LEU A 23 -1.95 -22.78 0.82
CA LEU A 23 -2.42 -21.40 0.93
C LEU A 23 -3.86 -21.22 0.44
N ASP A 24 -4.24 -21.91 -0.64
CA ASP A 24 -5.59 -21.92 -1.19
C ASP A 24 -6.62 -22.47 -0.18
N GLU A 25 -6.27 -23.58 0.49
CA GLU A 25 -7.11 -24.18 1.53
C GLU A 25 -7.26 -23.26 2.76
N MET A 26 -6.18 -22.62 3.20
CA MET A 26 -6.24 -21.66 4.30
C MET A 26 -7.13 -20.46 3.98
N ILE A 27 -7.05 -19.92 2.76
CA ILE A 27 -7.89 -18.80 2.32
C ILE A 27 -9.35 -19.24 2.22
N ASP A 28 -9.63 -20.42 1.65
CA ASP A 28 -10.98 -20.98 1.60
C ASP A 28 -11.55 -21.18 3.01
N ASN A 29 -10.74 -21.67 3.97
CA ASN A 29 -11.13 -21.81 5.38
C ASN A 29 -11.46 -20.45 6.02
N ALA A 30 -10.57 -19.45 5.86
CA ALA A 30 -10.77 -18.11 6.39
C ALA A 30 -12.02 -17.42 5.84
N CYS A 31 -12.38 -17.71 4.58
CA CYS A 31 -13.51 -17.06 3.91
C CYS A 31 -14.84 -17.80 4.08
N ARG A 32 -14.86 -19.14 4.12
CA ARG A 32 -16.10 -19.94 4.06
C ARG A 32 -16.53 -20.54 5.39
N ASN A 33 -15.60 -20.83 6.28
CA ASN A 33 -15.88 -21.54 7.54
C ASN A 33 -16.03 -20.60 8.74
N GLN A 34 -15.78 -19.30 8.54
CA GLN A 34 -15.84 -18.30 9.58
C GLN A 34 -17.19 -17.56 9.58
N HIS A 35 -17.70 -17.23 10.77
CA HIS A 35 -18.92 -16.41 10.90
C HIS A 35 -18.63 -14.92 10.69
N GLU A 36 -17.43 -14.49 11.08
CA GLU A 36 -16.90 -13.14 11.00
C GLU A 36 -15.41 -13.17 10.63
N PRO A 37 -14.80 -12.07 10.17
CA PRO A 37 -13.38 -12.05 9.84
C PRO A 37 -12.50 -12.41 11.05
N ASP A 38 -11.72 -13.50 10.92
CA ASP A 38 -10.75 -13.91 11.93
C ASP A 38 -9.43 -13.16 11.71
N LEU A 39 -9.16 -12.17 12.55
CA LEU A 39 -7.96 -11.34 12.45
C LEU A 39 -6.67 -12.15 12.59
N ALA A 40 -6.65 -13.14 13.50
CA ALA A 40 -5.45 -13.93 13.75
C ALA A 40 -5.11 -14.81 12.55
N LEU A 41 -6.13 -15.50 12.00
CA LEU A 41 -5.96 -16.31 10.81
C LEU A 41 -5.58 -15.46 9.58
N ASN A 42 -6.17 -14.27 9.43
CA ASN A 42 -5.82 -13.37 8.33
C ASN A 42 -4.36 -12.90 8.41
N LEU A 43 -3.84 -12.60 9.61
CA LEU A 43 -2.44 -12.25 9.81
C LEU A 43 -1.50 -13.42 9.49
N GLU A 44 -1.86 -14.65 9.90
CA GLU A 44 -1.10 -15.85 9.54
C GLU A 44 -1.03 -16.06 8.02
N ILE A 45 -2.16 -15.90 7.33
CA ILE A 45 -2.22 -15.97 5.86
C ILE A 45 -1.30 -14.92 5.23
N ILE A 46 -1.32 -13.68 5.73
CA ILE A 46 -0.45 -12.59 5.26
C ILE A 46 1.03 -12.96 5.41
N ASP A 47 1.43 -13.52 6.55
CA ASP A 47 2.81 -13.92 6.78
C ASP A 47 3.26 -15.06 5.87
N ILE A 48 2.38 -16.04 5.61
CA ILE A 48 2.64 -17.11 4.64
C ILE A 48 2.78 -16.55 3.23
N ILE A 49 1.94 -15.58 2.85
CA ILE A 49 2.03 -14.93 1.54
C ILE A 49 3.39 -14.23 1.38
N LYS A 50 3.87 -13.51 2.41
CA LYS A 50 5.19 -12.84 2.38
C LYS A 50 6.35 -13.80 2.19
N GLN A 51 6.26 -15.00 2.76
CA GLN A 51 7.34 -16.00 2.70
C GLN A 51 7.39 -16.77 1.37
N ARG A 52 6.31 -16.77 0.59
CA ARG A 52 6.19 -17.55 -0.65
C ARG A 52 6.39 -16.68 -1.88
N LYS A 53 7.29 -17.09 -2.78
CA LYS A 53 7.56 -16.40 -4.05
C LYS A 53 6.29 -16.14 -4.88
N ASN A 54 5.43 -17.15 -5.03
CA ASN A 54 4.16 -17.03 -5.76
C ASN A 54 2.94 -16.71 -4.86
N GLY A 55 3.17 -16.54 -3.56
CA GLY A 55 2.13 -16.31 -2.56
C GLY A 55 1.15 -15.19 -2.94
N PRO A 56 1.64 -13.99 -3.35
CA PRO A 56 0.76 -12.87 -3.68
C PRO A 56 -0.23 -13.19 -4.80
N ARG A 57 0.21 -13.94 -5.82
CA ARG A 57 -0.62 -14.32 -6.96
C ARG A 57 -1.64 -15.38 -6.58
N GLU A 58 -1.18 -16.45 -5.93
CA GLU A 58 -2.07 -17.54 -5.45
C GLU A 58 -3.16 -16.97 -4.56
N ALA A 59 -2.80 -16.10 -3.61
CA ALA A 59 -3.75 -15.45 -2.73
C ALA A 59 -4.74 -14.55 -3.47
N ALA A 60 -4.28 -13.73 -4.41
CA ALA A 60 -5.16 -12.85 -5.18
C ALA A 60 -6.23 -13.64 -5.97
N LEU A 61 -5.84 -14.76 -6.59
CA LEU A 61 -6.75 -15.64 -7.32
C LEU A 61 -7.75 -16.34 -6.39
N ALA A 62 -7.27 -16.89 -5.27
CA ALA A 62 -8.09 -17.56 -4.26
C ALA A 62 -9.12 -16.62 -3.63
N ILE A 63 -8.71 -15.39 -3.30
CA ILE A 63 -9.58 -14.36 -2.74
C ILE A 63 -10.67 -13.98 -3.75
N VAL A 64 -10.33 -13.70 -5.01
CA VAL A 64 -11.33 -13.36 -6.04
C VAL A 64 -12.32 -14.50 -6.29
N ARG A 65 -11.87 -15.76 -6.20
CA ARG A 65 -12.76 -16.93 -6.27
C ARG A 65 -13.78 -16.91 -5.13
N ASN A 66 -13.36 -16.60 -3.90
CA ASN A 66 -14.24 -16.48 -2.74
C ASN A 66 -15.15 -15.23 -2.79
N VAL A 67 -14.68 -14.09 -3.31
CA VAL A 67 -15.54 -12.92 -3.60
C VAL A 67 -16.66 -13.28 -4.58
N ASN A 68 -16.38 -14.17 -5.53
CA ASN A 68 -17.34 -14.67 -6.51
C ASN A 68 -18.19 -15.86 -6.02
N TYR A 69 -18.00 -16.32 -4.78
CA TYR A 69 -18.82 -17.38 -4.22
C TYR A 69 -20.25 -16.88 -3.99
N ARG A 70 -21.22 -17.57 -4.60
CA ARG A 70 -22.64 -17.15 -4.60
C ARG A 70 -23.53 -17.96 -3.65
N LEU A 71 -23.07 -19.13 -3.22
CA LEU A 71 -23.84 -20.05 -2.38
C LEU A 71 -23.99 -19.52 -0.95
N ASP A 72 -23.01 -18.77 -0.47
CA ASP A 72 -23.06 -18.09 0.82
C ASP A 72 -22.92 -16.57 0.63
N PRO A 73 -23.89 -15.76 1.10
CA PRO A 73 -23.81 -14.30 1.01
C PRO A 73 -22.75 -13.68 1.93
N LYS A 74 -22.25 -14.40 2.95
CA LYS A 74 -21.24 -13.88 3.89
C LYS A 74 -19.82 -13.98 3.32
N THR A 75 -19.48 -15.13 2.73
CA THR A 75 -18.16 -15.43 2.16
C THR A 75 -17.58 -14.28 1.32
N PRO A 76 -18.33 -13.62 0.41
CA PRO A 76 -17.78 -12.52 -0.37
C PRO A 76 -17.35 -11.32 0.47
N LEU A 77 -18.10 -10.99 1.52
CA LEU A 77 -17.75 -9.87 2.40
C LEU A 77 -16.51 -10.21 3.22
N ILE A 78 -16.44 -11.41 3.80
CA ILE A 78 -15.26 -11.88 4.55
C ILE A 78 -14.02 -11.91 3.64
N ALA A 79 -14.16 -12.37 2.39
CA ALA A 79 -13.08 -12.37 1.40
C ALA A 79 -12.62 -10.95 1.04
N LEU A 80 -13.53 -9.97 0.98
CA LEU A 80 -13.18 -8.56 0.74
C LEU A 80 -12.45 -7.94 1.96
N GLU A 81 -12.77 -8.35 3.18
CA GLU A 81 -12.03 -7.93 4.38
C GLU A 81 -10.60 -8.51 4.39
N LEU A 82 -10.43 -9.81 4.06
CA LEU A 82 -9.11 -10.40 3.87
C LEU A 82 -8.33 -9.69 2.75
N LEU A 83 -8.99 -9.36 1.62
CA LEU A 83 -8.38 -8.61 0.54
C LEU A 83 -7.86 -7.24 1.03
N GLU A 84 -8.66 -6.52 1.81
CA GLU A 84 -8.27 -5.24 2.37
C GLU A 84 -7.03 -5.36 3.27
N MET A 85 -7.00 -6.37 4.15
CA MET A 85 -5.83 -6.63 4.99
C MET A 85 -4.59 -6.98 4.16
N CYS A 86 -4.73 -7.77 3.10
CA CYS A 86 -3.65 -8.10 2.18
C CYS A 86 -3.08 -6.87 1.49
N VAL A 87 -3.93 -5.95 1.00
CA VAL A 87 -3.49 -4.67 0.41
C VAL A 87 -2.73 -3.83 1.43
N LYS A 88 -3.20 -3.76 2.67
CA LYS A 88 -2.54 -2.97 3.72
C LYS A 88 -1.15 -3.50 4.11
N ASN A 89 -0.92 -4.82 4.02
CA ASN A 89 0.24 -5.46 4.65
C ASN A 89 1.27 -6.08 3.70
N LEU A 90 0.93 -6.35 2.43
CA LEU A 90 1.80 -7.11 1.52
C LEU A 90 2.60 -6.24 0.55
N GLY A 91 2.21 -4.97 0.38
CA GLY A 91 2.95 -4.01 -0.42
C GLY A 91 3.04 -4.36 -1.92
N TYR A 92 4.12 -3.92 -2.55
CA TYR A 92 4.27 -3.91 -4.01
C TYR A 92 3.99 -5.26 -4.70
N PRO A 93 4.51 -6.42 -4.24
CA PRO A 93 4.27 -7.69 -4.92
C PRO A 93 2.79 -8.05 -5.04
N PHE A 94 1.98 -7.73 -4.02
CA PHE A 94 0.54 -7.96 -4.04
C PHE A 94 -0.20 -6.87 -4.82
N HIS A 95 0.24 -5.61 -4.71
CA HIS A 95 -0.33 -4.50 -5.48
C HIS A 95 -0.22 -4.73 -7.00
N LEU A 96 0.87 -5.35 -7.45
CA LEU A 96 1.05 -5.73 -8.85
C LEU A 96 0.01 -6.77 -9.30
N GLN A 97 -0.39 -7.69 -8.41
CA GLN A 97 -1.39 -8.71 -8.72
C GLN A 97 -2.80 -8.12 -8.79
N ILE A 98 -3.18 -7.25 -7.84
CA ILE A 98 -4.50 -6.60 -7.86
C ILE A 98 -4.63 -5.58 -9.00
N ALA A 99 -3.52 -5.04 -9.49
CA ALA A 99 -3.48 -4.17 -10.67
C ALA A 99 -3.52 -4.96 -12.00
N SER A 100 -3.57 -6.29 -11.97
CA SER A 100 -3.71 -7.06 -13.20
C SER A 100 -5.13 -6.96 -13.77
N LYS A 101 -5.24 -6.96 -15.11
CA LYS A 101 -6.55 -7.01 -15.79
C LYS A 101 -7.33 -8.27 -15.45
N GLU A 102 -6.64 -9.39 -15.25
CA GLU A 102 -7.23 -10.67 -14.84
C GLU A 102 -7.94 -10.52 -13.48
N PHE A 103 -7.24 -9.98 -12.49
CA PHE A 103 -7.79 -9.75 -11.16
C PHE A 103 -8.97 -8.77 -11.18
N LEU A 104 -8.80 -7.60 -11.78
CA LEU A 104 -9.84 -6.55 -11.80
C LEU A 104 -11.11 -7.01 -12.50
N ASN A 105 -10.99 -7.71 -13.63
CA ASN A 105 -12.14 -8.30 -14.31
C ASN A 105 -12.81 -9.40 -13.48
N GLY A 106 -12.01 -10.20 -12.76
CA GLY A 106 -12.50 -11.20 -11.83
C GLY A 106 -13.26 -10.59 -10.64
N LEU A 107 -12.75 -9.50 -10.08
CA LEU A 107 -13.36 -8.75 -8.98
C LEU A 107 -14.70 -8.14 -9.41
N CYS A 108 -14.74 -7.54 -10.61
CA CYS A 108 -15.94 -6.91 -11.16
C CYS A 108 -16.92 -7.91 -11.83
N LYS A 109 -16.66 -9.22 -11.80
CA LYS A 109 -17.47 -10.24 -12.50
C LYS A 109 -18.93 -10.30 -12.07
N ARG A 110 -19.25 -9.85 -10.84
CA ARG A 110 -20.62 -9.84 -10.29
C ARG A 110 -21.42 -8.59 -10.67
N PHE A 111 -20.82 -7.62 -11.34
CA PHE A 111 -21.46 -6.35 -11.63
C PHE A 111 -22.56 -6.54 -12.67
N PRO A 112 -23.79 -6.09 -12.40
CA PRO A 112 -24.90 -6.17 -13.36
C PRO A 112 -24.63 -5.30 -14.60
N GLU A 113 -25.42 -5.48 -15.65
CA GLU A 113 -25.37 -4.56 -16.81
C GLU A 113 -25.99 -3.20 -16.47
N THR A 114 -27.02 -3.20 -15.62
CA THR A 114 -27.69 -1.98 -15.14
C THR A 114 -27.14 -1.56 -13.78
N PRO A 115 -26.74 -0.28 -13.60
CA PRO A 115 -26.00 0.18 -12.43
C PRO A 115 -26.86 0.44 -11.17
N ASP A 116 -27.79 -0.46 -10.82
CA ASP A 116 -28.42 -0.41 -9.49
C ASP A 116 -27.64 -1.27 -8.49
N THR A 117 -26.71 -0.63 -7.79
CA THR A 117 -25.89 -1.26 -6.76
C THR A 117 -26.21 -0.77 -5.35
N THR A 118 -27.19 0.13 -5.20
CA THR A 118 -27.46 0.87 -3.97
C THR A 118 -27.76 -0.03 -2.77
N LYS A 119 -28.37 -1.20 -3.03
CA LYS A 119 -28.74 -2.17 -1.99
C LYS A 119 -27.74 -3.32 -1.84
N ASN A 120 -26.75 -3.44 -2.71
CA ASN A 120 -25.82 -4.58 -2.72
C ASN A 120 -24.51 -4.23 -2.01
N LYS A 121 -24.41 -4.61 -0.72
CA LYS A 121 -23.25 -4.36 0.12
C LYS A 121 -21.93 -4.85 -0.48
N ILE A 122 -21.93 -5.97 -1.22
CA ILE A 122 -20.74 -6.53 -1.84
C ILE A 122 -20.26 -5.61 -2.97
N LEU A 123 -21.17 -5.16 -3.85
CA LEU A 123 -20.82 -4.25 -4.95
C LEU A 123 -20.37 -2.89 -4.43
N GLN A 124 -21.03 -2.37 -3.39
CA GLN A 124 -20.63 -1.13 -2.72
C GLN A 124 -19.22 -1.24 -2.12
N LYS A 125 -18.89 -2.35 -1.45
CA LYS A 125 -17.53 -2.59 -0.91
C LYS A 125 -16.48 -2.71 -2.02
N ILE A 126 -16.79 -3.38 -3.14
CA ILE A 126 -15.86 -3.44 -4.29
C ILE A 126 -15.63 -2.05 -4.89
N LEU A 127 -16.69 -1.26 -5.11
CA LEU A 127 -16.59 0.12 -5.59
C LEU A 127 -15.76 0.97 -4.63
N TYR A 128 -16.02 0.85 -3.33
CA TYR A 128 -15.26 1.53 -2.29
C TYR A 128 -13.77 1.21 -2.38
N MET A 129 -13.40 -0.07 -2.46
CA MET A 129 -12.00 -0.49 -2.54
C MET A 129 -11.31 0.01 -3.80
N ILE A 130 -11.96 -0.06 -4.97
CA ILE A 130 -11.40 0.48 -6.22
C ILE A 130 -11.19 1.99 -6.11
N HIS A 131 -12.17 2.73 -5.58
CA HIS A 131 -12.04 4.17 -5.34
C HIS A 131 -10.88 4.46 -4.38
N LEU A 132 -10.80 3.72 -3.27
CA LEU A 132 -9.77 3.87 -2.27
C LEU A 132 -8.37 3.63 -2.87
N TRP A 133 -8.18 2.57 -3.66
CA TRP A 133 -6.91 2.27 -4.32
C TRP A 133 -6.51 3.32 -5.36
N THR A 134 -7.48 3.88 -6.08
CA THR A 134 -7.25 5.01 -6.98
C THR A 134 -6.76 6.24 -6.22
N GLN A 135 -7.37 6.58 -5.08
CA GLN A 135 -7.00 7.76 -4.29
C GLN A 135 -5.78 7.57 -3.38
N THR A 136 -5.30 6.33 -3.22
CA THR A 136 -4.14 6.02 -2.36
C THR A 136 -3.00 5.46 -3.19
N LEU A 137 -3.07 4.18 -3.57
CA LEU A 137 -2.00 3.47 -4.25
C LEU A 137 -1.59 4.16 -5.56
N CYS A 138 -2.57 4.60 -6.36
CA CYS A 138 -2.31 5.16 -7.68
C CYS A 138 -1.84 6.63 -7.67
N LEU A 139 -1.89 7.30 -6.52
CA LEU A 139 -1.42 8.69 -6.37
C LEU A 139 -0.12 8.77 -5.57
N SER A 140 -0.05 8.03 -4.46
CA SER A 140 0.95 8.23 -3.40
C SER A 140 2.13 7.27 -3.46
N THR A 141 2.05 6.16 -4.22
CA THR A 141 3.14 5.17 -4.27
C THR A 141 4.18 5.49 -5.34
N LYS A 142 5.43 5.10 -5.09
CA LYS A 142 6.54 5.25 -6.04
C LYS A 142 6.42 4.41 -7.32
N TYR A 143 5.52 3.42 -7.32
CA TYR A 143 5.29 2.48 -8.44
C TYR A 143 3.89 2.64 -9.04
N LYS A 144 3.24 3.79 -8.87
CA LYS A 144 1.90 4.07 -9.39
C LYS A 144 1.72 3.80 -10.88
N ASP A 145 2.79 3.92 -11.67
CA ASP A 145 2.77 3.65 -13.11
C ASP A 145 2.51 2.17 -13.44
N ASP A 146 2.75 1.27 -12.49
CA ASP A 146 2.42 -0.15 -12.62
C ASP A 146 0.94 -0.44 -12.29
N LEU A 147 0.24 0.53 -11.68
CA LEU A 147 -1.13 0.38 -11.17
C LEU A 147 -2.19 0.99 -12.10
N VAL A 148 -1.82 1.36 -13.33
CA VAL A 148 -2.67 2.08 -14.29
C VAL A 148 -4.00 1.37 -14.57
N ASN A 149 -4.03 0.04 -14.56
CA ASN A 149 -5.27 -0.70 -14.80
C ASN A 149 -6.32 -0.46 -13.70
N ILE A 150 -5.92 -0.13 -12.46
CA ILE A 150 -6.86 0.21 -11.39
C ILE A 150 -7.57 1.52 -11.74
N ASN A 151 -6.82 2.54 -12.17
CA ASN A 151 -7.38 3.81 -12.64
C ASN A 151 -8.31 3.61 -13.85
N GLU A 152 -7.91 2.76 -14.79
CA GLU A 152 -8.74 2.46 -15.95
C GLU A 152 -10.04 1.77 -15.54
N MET A 153 -9.98 0.80 -14.62
CA MET A 153 -11.18 0.14 -14.10
C MET A 153 -12.10 1.14 -13.38
N TYR A 154 -11.55 2.03 -12.55
CA TYR A 154 -12.31 3.11 -11.91
C TYR A 154 -13.05 3.97 -12.94
N ARG A 155 -12.35 4.40 -14.01
CA ARG A 155 -12.94 5.19 -15.10
C ARG A 155 -14.03 4.42 -15.85
N ILE A 156 -13.79 3.16 -16.21
CA ILE A 156 -14.75 2.31 -16.93
C ILE A 156 -16.04 2.15 -16.12
N LEU A 157 -15.94 1.89 -14.82
CA LEU A 157 -17.09 1.76 -13.93
C LEU A 157 -17.85 3.10 -13.82
N GLY A 158 -17.14 4.22 -13.71
CA GLY A 158 -17.74 5.55 -13.73
C GLY A 158 -18.51 5.83 -15.03
N TYR A 159 -17.93 5.53 -16.19
CA TYR A 159 -18.59 5.69 -17.50
C TYR A 159 -19.82 4.79 -17.66
N ARG A 160 -19.83 3.62 -17.00
CA ARG A 160 -21.00 2.72 -16.95
C ARG A 160 -22.09 3.21 -16.00
N GLY A 161 -21.89 4.33 -15.31
CA GLY A 161 -22.87 4.93 -14.40
C GLY A 161 -22.85 4.38 -12.98
N TYR A 162 -21.79 3.66 -12.59
CA TYR A 162 -21.62 3.25 -11.19
C TYR A 162 -21.21 4.45 -10.33
N MET A 163 -21.92 4.63 -9.22
CA MET A 163 -21.62 5.66 -8.22
C MET A 163 -20.68 5.09 -7.16
N PHE A 164 -19.54 5.73 -6.96
CA PHE A 164 -18.57 5.35 -5.95
C PHE A 164 -18.95 5.93 -4.59
N PRO A 165 -18.86 5.15 -3.50
CA PRO A 165 -19.08 5.69 -2.16
C PRO A 165 -17.99 6.68 -1.75
N GLU A 166 -18.34 7.57 -0.82
CA GLU A 166 -17.39 8.51 -0.21
C GLU A 166 -16.35 7.77 0.63
N LEU A 167 -15.09 8.19 0.50
CA LEU A 167 -13.97 7.61 1.24
C LEU A 167 -13.88 8.21 2.64
N LYS A 168 -13.59 7.36 3.62
CA LYS A 168 -13.28 7.80 4.99
C LYS A 168 -11.80 8.16 5.09
N GLN A 169 -11.50 9.23 5.81
CA GLN A 169 -10.13 9.71 5.98
C GLN A 169 -9.23 8.65 6.64
N ASP A 170 -9.73 7.94 7.65
CA ASP A 170 -9.01 6.86 8.34
C ASP A 170 -8.60 5.73 7.38
N ASP A 171 -9.49 5.38 6.44
CA ASP A 171 -9.21 4.31 5.47
C ASP A 171 -8.13 4.75 4.46
N ILE A 172 -8.17 6.01 4.02
CA ILE A 172 -7.13 6.59 3.15
C ILE A 172 -5.77 6.55 3.88
N GLN A 173 -5.72 7.00 5.12
CA GLN A 173 -4.51 7.00 5.94
C GLN A 173 -3.97 5.59 6.20
N SER A 174 -4.85 4.59 6.32
CA SER A 174 -4.45 3.19 6.57
C SER A 174 -3.79 2.49 5.39
N ILE A 175 -3.98 2.97 4.15
CA ILE A 175 -3.39 2.38 2.93
C ILE A 175 -2.22 3.21 2.40
N MET A 176 -2.26 4.53 2.59
CA MET A 176 -1.08 5.32 2.31
C MET A 176 0.07 4.77 3.16
N PRO A 177 1.27 4.63 2.57
CA PRO A 177 2.43 4.23 3.38
C PRO A 177 2.47 5.20 4.55
N ILE A 178 2.35 4.67 5.78
CA ILE A 178 2.65 5.42 7.00
C ILE A 178 4.03 5.97 6.72
N SER A 179 4.13 7.28 6.44
CA SER A 179 5.34 7.99 6.00
C SER A 179 6.54 7.17 6.41
N GLU A 180 7.03 6.29 5.52
CA GLU A 180 7.98 5.24 5.92
C GLU A 180 9.11 6.03 6.57
N GLY A 181 9.23 5.89 7.89
CA GLY A 181 10.00 6.85 8.68
C GLY A 181 11.36 7.02 8.04
N PHE A 182 11.90 8.24 8.00
CA PHE A 182 13.17 8.61 7.37
C PHE A 182 14.09 7.41 7.08
N LEU A 183 14.25 7.05 5.80
CA LEU A 183 14.99 5.85 5.43
C LEU A 183 16.46 6.18 5.21
N THR A 184 17.35 5.26 5.56
CA THR A 184 18.77 5.32 5.18
C THR A 184 18.92 5.15 3.66
N GLN A 185 20.06 5.59 3.12
CA GLN A 185 20.40 5.36 1.72
C GLN A 185 20.30 3.87 1.33
N ASP A 186 20.82 2.98 2.18
CA ASP A 186 20.82 1.54 1.94
C ASP A 186 19.41 0.93 1.99
N GLU A 187 18.55 1.39 2.90
CA GLU A 187 17.15 0.96 2.97
C GLU A 187 16.37 1.38 1.71
N ILE A 188 16.63 2.58 1.19
CA ILE A 188 16.02 3.06 -0.07
C ILE A 188 16.47 2.19 -1.24
N GLU A 189 17.77 1.90 -1.36
CA GLU A 189 18.32 1.04 -2.42
C GLU A 189 17.78 -0.39 -2.32
N GLN A 190 17.76 -0.97 -1.13
CA GLN A 190 17.23 -2.32 -0.90
C GLN A 190 15.74 -2.40 -1.24
N GLY A 191 14.95 -1.39 -0.86
CA GLY A 191 13.53 -1.30 -1.20
C GLY A 191 13.28 -1.19 -2.70
N ASP A 192 14.06 -0.37 -3.40
CA ASP A 192 13.97 -0.25 -4.86
C ASP A 192 14.40 -1.54 -5.56
N ARG A 193 15.45 -2.22 -5.07
CA ARG A 193 15.87 -3.52 -5.59
C ARG A 193 14.81 -4.60 -5.38
N ALA A 194 14.13 -4.62 -4.24
CA ALA A 194 13.05 -5.56 -3.97
C ALA A 194 11.86 -5.36 -4.94
N ILE A 195 11.51 -4.11 -5.23
CA ILE A 195 10.48 -3.76 -6.22
C ILE A 195 10.88 -4.23 -7.62
N LEU A 196 12.09 -3.88 -8.06
CA LEU A 196 12.60 -4.31 -9.36
C LEU A 196 12.66 -5.84 -9.48
N GLY A 197 13.05 -6.54 -8.41
CA GLY A 197 13.06 -8.00 -8.35
C GLY A 197 11.66 -8.60 -8.50
N ALA A 198 10.69 -8.11 -7.72
CA ALA A 198 9.31 -8.57 -7.80
C ALA A 198 8.68 -8.29 -9.18
N LYS A 199 8.97 -7.12 -9.77
CA LYS A 199 8.52 -6.76 -11.11
C LYS A 199 9.14 -7.70 -12.16
N LEU A 200 10.44 -7.95 -12.06
CA LEU A 200 11.14 -8.86 -12.97
C LEU A 200 10.55 -10.27 -12.92
N ASP A 201 10.32 -10.80 -11.72
CA ASP A 201 9.74 -12.14 -11.54
C ASP A 201 8.36 -12.25 -12.22
N GLU A 202 7.49 -11.24 -12.07
CA GLU A 202 6.18 -11.25 -12.72
C GLU A 202 6.27 -11.11 -14.24
N LEU A 203 7.18 -10.28 -14.77
CA LEU A 203 7.38 -10.13 -16.21
C LEU A 203 7.87 -11.43 -16.86
N LEU A 204 8.88 -12.06 -16.26
CA LEU A 204 9.41 -13.35 -16.72
C LEU A 204 8.34 -14.45 -16.70
N ARG A 205 7.46 -14.41 -15.68
CA ARG A 205 6.35 -15.36 -15.55
C ARG A 205 5.27 -15.17 -16.62
N ARG A 206 4.96 -13.93 -17.02
CA ARG A 206 4.00 -13.65 -18.11
C ARG A 206 4.58 -13.99 -19.49
N GLY A 207 5.85 -13.66 -19.69
CA GLY A 207 6.62 -14.10 -20.85
C GLY A 207 6.14 -13.58 -22.21
N THR A 208 5.33 -12.51 -22.26
CA THR A 208 4.98 -11.90 -23.55
C THR A 208 6.20 -11.18 -24.15
N ALA A 209 6.21 -10.94 -25.46
CA ALA A 209 7.34 -10.25 -26.12
C ALA A 209 7.64 -8.90 -25.47
N LYS A 210 6.60 -8.14 -25.11
CA LYS A 210 6.72 -6.87 -24.41
C LYS A 210 7.24 -7.05 -22.98
N ASP A 211 6.76 -8.06 -22.26
CA ASP A 211 7.21 -8.32 -20.88
C ASP A 211 8.70 -8.72 -20.85
N LEU A 212 9.16 -9.50 -21.83
CA LEU A 212 10.56 -9.91 -21.95
C LEU A 212 11.47 -8.74 -22.29
N GLU A 213 11.01 -7.79 -23.10
CA GLU A 213 11.73 -6.54 -23.38
C GLU A 213 11.88 -5.70 -22.11
N GLU A 214 10.79 -5.49 -21.37
CA GLU A 214 10.82 -4.78 -20.08
C GLU A 214 11.69 -5.51 -19.05
N ALA A 215 11.63 -6.84 -18.99
CA ALA A 215 12.46 -7.67 -18.12
C ALA A 215 13.95 -7.49 -18.42
N ASN A 216 14.33 -7.45 -19.70
CA ASN A 216 15.72 -7.21 -20.11
C ASN A 216 16.21 -5.82 -19.67
N VAL A 217 15.36 -4.79 -19.72
CA VAL A 217 15.69 -3.46 -19.20
C VAL A 217 15.92 -3.50 -17.69
N ILE A 218 15.04 -4.17 -16.94
CA ILE A 218 15.16 -4.29 -15.49
C ILE A 218 16.43 -5.09 -15.10
N MET A 219 16.74 -6.18 -15.80
CA MET A 219 17.96 -6.95 -15.56
C MET A 219 19.22 -6.10 -15.75
N LYS A 220 19.28 -5.27 -16.80
CA LYS A 220 20.41 -4.34 -17.04
C LYS A 220 20.55 -3.31 -15.92
N LYS A 221 19.43 -2.81 -15.39
CA LYS A 221 19.41 -1.88 -14.24
C LYS A 221 19.90 -2.56 -12.96
N MET A 222 19.46 -3.78 -12.68
CA MET A 222 19.89 -4.53 -11.48
C MET A 222 21.33 -5.03 -11.55
N SER A 223 21.87 -5.32 -12.74
CA SER A 223 23.25 -5.80 -12.89
C SER A 223 24.30 -4.68 -12.87
N GLY A 224 23.88 -3.41 -12.81
CA GLY A 224 24.78 -2.25 -12.81
C GLY A 224 25.50 -2.02 -14.15
N TYR A 225 25.04 -2.64 -15.24
CA TYR A 225 25.72 -2.55 -16.55
C TYR A 225 25.55 -1.16 -17.20
N VAL A 226 24.56 -0.39 -16.76
CA VAL A 226 24.29 0.98 -17.22
C VAL A 226 24.59 1.93 -16.07
N MET A 227 25.82 2.45 -16.02
CA MET A 227 26.28 3.38 -14.97
C MET A 227 25.59 4.75 -15.04
N GLU A 228 25.19 5.20 -16.24
CA GLU A 228 24.57 6.53 -16.46
C GLU A 228 23.11 6.65 -15.95
N GLU A 229 22.40 5.53 -15.75
CA GLU A 229 21.02 5.52 -15.23
C GLU A 229 20.95 5.10 -13.76
N ARG A 230 22.09 4.97 -13.07
CA ARG A 230 22.10 4.54 -11.67
C ARG A 230 21.42 5.64 -10.84
N LYS A 231 20.30 5.27 -10.21
CA LYS A 231 19.60 6.17 -9.28
C LYS A 231 20.57 6.68 -8.23
N ASP A 232 20.63 7.99 -8.08
CA ASP A 232 21.44 8.65 -7.08
C ASP A 232 20.71 8.62 -5.73
N TYR A 233 20.84 7.50 -5.02
CA TYR A 233 20.16 7.27 -3.75
C TYR A 233 20.56 8.30 -2.68
N ARG A 234 21.78 8.85 -2.77
CA ARG A 234 22.24 9.93 -1.89
C ARG A 234 21.41 11.20 -2.07
N LYS A 235 21.16 11.63 -3.30
CA LYS A 235 20.28 12.80 -3.55
C LYS A 235 18.85 12.59 -3.07
N ILE A 236 18.34 11.37 -3.16
CA ILE A 236 17.00 11.03 -2.65
C ILE A 236 16.99 11.16 -1.13
N PHE A 237 17.99 10.58 -0.47
CA PHE A 237 18.17 10.70 0.99
C PHE A 237 18.28 12.16 1.45
N GLU A 238 19.08 12.98 0.77
CA GLU A 238 19.24 14.40 1.10
C GLU A 238 17.91 15.17 0.97
N LYS A 239 17.12 14.87 -0.06
CA LYS A 239 15.80 15.47 -0.24
C LYS A 239 14.80 15.03 0.85
N ASP A 240 14.86 13.77 1.26
CA ASP A 240 14.00 13.26 2.34
C ASP A 240 14.40 13.91 3.69
N LEU A 241 15.70 14.12 3.93
CA LEU A 241 16.21 14.83 5.10
C LEU A 241 15.73 16.28 5.13
N GLU A 242 15.80 16.99 3.99
CA GLU A 242 15.26 18.35 3.85
C GLU A 242 13.75 18.41 4.13
N THR A 243 13.00 17.40 3.69
CA THR A 243 11.56 17.30 3.94
C THR A 243 11.24 17.18 5.43
N ILE A 244 12.07 16.45 6.19
CA ILE A 244 11.93 16.32 7.64
C ILE A 244 12.33 17.61 8.35
N GLN A 245 13.40 18.27 7.90
CA GLN A 245 13.79 19.60 8.41
C GLN A 245 12.66 20.61 8.21
N ASN A 246 12.08 20.66 7.01
CA ASN A 246 10.93 21.50 6.70
C ASN A 246 9.72 21.18 7.60
N SER A 247 9.50 19.89 7.92
CA SER A 247 8.45 19.50 8.86
C SER A 247 8.70 20.04 10.28
N ALA A 248 9.95 20.06 10.75
CA ALA A 248 10.33 20.65 12.04
C ALA A 248 10.15 22.18 12.04
N MET A 249 10.50 22.86 10.93
CA MET A 249 10.27 24.30 10.77
C MET A 249 8.77 24.65 10.79
N VAL A 250 7.96 23.89 10.05
CA VAL A 250 6.50 24.05 10.04
C VAL A 250 5.92 23.80 11.44
N LEU A 251 6.39 22.78 12.15
CA LEU A 251 5.96 22.53 13.53
C LEU A 251 6.20 23.76 14.42
N ASN A 252 7.40 24.35 14.38
CA ASN A 252 7.71 25.57 15.13
C ASN A 252 6.83 26.75 14.70
N ALA A 253 6.69 27.01 13.40
CA ALA A 253 5.89 28.11 12.89
C ALA A 253 4.40 27.99 13.28
N LEU A 254 3.85 26.78 13.26
CA LEU A 254 2.47 26.50 13.70
C LEU A 254 2.28 26.68 15.20
N ILE A 255 3.31 26.41 16.01
CA ILE A 255 3.28 26.64 17.45
C ILE A 255 3.37 28.15 17.75
N GLU A 256 4.28 28.88 17.10
CA GLU A 256 4.52 30.31 17.33
C GLU A 256 3.36 31.21 16.87
N SER A 257 2.70 30.85 15.78
CA SER A 257 1.54 31.59 15.25
C SER A 257 0.27 31.44 16.10
N ARG A 258 0.27 30.56 17.11
CA ARG A 258 -0.89 30.34 17.96
C ARG A 258 -0.84 31.17 19.25
N PRO A 259 -1.96 31.81 19.63
CA PRO A 259 -2.10 32.46 20.93
C PRO A 259 -1.88 31.47 22.09
N SER A 260 -1.15 31.91 23.11
CA SER A 260 -0.93 31.18 24.35
C SER A 260 -2.25 30.75 24.99
N GLY A 261 -2.45 29.45 25.23
CA GLY A 261 -3.64 28.90 25.92
C GLY A 261 -4.59 28.06 25.05
N LEU A 262 -4.42 28.05 23.72
CA LEU A 262 -5.16 27.13 22.85
C LEU A 262 -4.59 25.71 22.89
N ASP A 263 -5.47 24.72 22.84
CA ASP A 263 -5.04 23.32 22.76
C ASP A 263 -4.35 23.03 21.41
N ILE A 264 -3.04 22.83 21.48
CA ILE A 264 -2.18 22.42 20.36
C ILE A 264 -2.15 20.90 20.19
N THR A 265 -2.70 20.14 21.14
CA THR A 265 -2.66 18.67 21.09
C THR A 265 -3.69 18.08 20.11
N SER A 266 -4.78 18.81 19.86
CA SER A 266 -5.85 18.38 18.96
C SER A 266 -5.69 18.85 17.50
N ASP A 267 -4.66 19.63 17.16
CA ASP A 267 -4.47 20.12 15.78
C ASP A 267 -3.87 19.03 14.87
N PRO A 268 -4.57 18.62 13.79
CA PRO A 268 -4.09 17.55 12.91
C PRO A 268 -2.76 17.86 12.22
N SER A 269 -2.53 19.13 11.83
CA SER A 269 -1.31 19.55 11.13
C SER A 269 -0.10 19.51 12.08
N ILE A 270 -0.29 19.93 13.33
CA ILE A 270 0.74 19.85 14.38
C ILE A 270 1.03 18.37 14.71
N GLN A 271 0.01 17.53 14.87
CA GLN A 271 0.21 16.11 15.16
C GLN A 271 0.91 15.38 14.01
N GLU A 272 0.59 15.70 12.76
CA GLU A 272 1.28 15.15 11.60
C GLU A 272 2.77 15.53 11.61
N ALA A 273 3.10 16.82 11.72
CA ALA A 273 4.48 17.29 11.76
C ALA A 273 5.26 16.72 12.96
N LEU A 274 4.62 16.66 14.14
CA LEU A 274 5.16 16.05 15.35
C LEU A 274 5.48 14.56 15.15
N SER A 275 4.57 13.81 14.53
CA SER A 275 4.75 12.38 14.29
C SER A 275 5.96 12.11 13.37
N LYS A 276 6.10 12.87 12.27
CA LYS A 276 7.24 12.77 11.35
C LYS A 276 8.56 13.05 12.07
N CYS A 277 8.62 14.11 12.87
CA CYS A 277 9.80 14.47 13.64
C CYS A 277 10.17 13.39 14.66
N LYS A 278 9.20 12.87 15.42
CA LYS A 278 9.43 11.82 16.45
C LYS A 278 9.91 10.50 15.85
N ILE A 279 9.41 10.13 14.67
CA ILE A 279 9.81 8.90 13.98
C ILE A 279 11.21 9.05 13.37
N ALA A 280 11.54 10.23 12.82
CA ALA A 280 12.82 10.48 12.18
C ALA A 280 14.00 10.62 13.16
N LEU A 281 13.79 11.26 14.32
CA LEU A 281 14.83 11.56 15.30
C LEU A 281 15.70 10.33 15.69
N PRO A 282 15.15 9.20 16.17
CA PRO A 282 15.97 8.06 16.59
C PRO A 282 16.78 7.46 15.43
N LYS A 283 16.27 7.54 14.20
CA LYS A 283 17.00 7.08 13.02
C LYS A 283 18.16 8.02 12.67
N ILE A 284 17.94 9.33 12.73
CA ILE A 284 19.00 10.33 12.51
C ILE A 284 20.10 10.19 13.56
N GLU A 285 19.74 10.00 14.84
CA GLU A 285 20.71 9.76 15.92
C GLU A 285 21.53 8.49 15.68
N LYS A 286 20.89 7.41 15.23
CA LYS A 286 21.59 6.19 14.86
C LYS A 286 22.57 6.42 13.69
N MET A 287 22.12 7.10 12.63
CA MET A 287 22.97 7.41 11.48
C MET A 287 24.18 8.26 11.88
N LEU A 288 24.00 9.26 12.74
CA LEU A 288 25.11 10.07 13.27
C LEU A 288 26.17 9.26 14.01
N SER A 289 25.82 8.10 14.58
CA SER A 289 26.77 7.21 15.25
C SER A 289 27.53 6.28 14.30
N GLU A 290 26.99 6.02 13.11
CA GLU A 290 27.52 5.08 12.12
C GLU A 290 28.18 5.79 10.91
N GLU A 291 27.86 7.07 10.69
CA GLU A 291 28.28 7.86 9.54
C GLU A 291 29.71 8.40 9.71
N ASN A 292 30.52 8.24 8.66
CA ASN A 292 31.93 8.66 8.66
C ASN A 292 32.19 9.83 7.69
N GLU A 293 31.21 10.19 6.85
CA GLU A 293 31.34 11.26 5.88
C GLU A 293 30.95 12.63 6.48
N GLU A 294 31.93 13.53 6.58
CA GLU A 294 31.79 14.83 7.25
C GLU A 294 30.64 15.71 6.68
N GLU A 295 30.44 15.71 5.36
CA GLU A 295 29.34 16.47 4.73
C GLU A 295 27.97 15.95 5.17
N THR A 296 27.80 14.62 5.15
CA THR A 296 26.55 13.94 5.52
C THR A 296 26.29 14.09 7.02
N THR A 297 27.33 13.93 7.85
CA THR A 297 27.26 14.18 9.30
C THR A 297 26.80 15.60 9.62
N ASN A 298 27.33 16.61 8.93
CA ASN A 298 26.93 18.00 9.14
C ASN A 298 25.46 18.24 8.80
N LYS A 299 24.96 17.68 7.68
CA LYS A 299 23.54 17.79 7.31
C LYS A 299 22.64 17.08 8.32
N LEU A 300 23.04 15.90 8.79
CA LEU A 300 22.32 15.13 9.80
C LEU A 300 22.29 15.85 11.16
N LEU A 301 23.38 16.49 11.58
CA LEU A 301 23.44 17.29 12.80
C LEU A 301 22.47 18.47 12.73
N GLN A 302 22.48 19.22 11.63
CA GLN A 302 21.54 20.33 11.44
C GLN A 302 20.08 19.87 11.51
N ALA A 303 19.77 18.72 10.91
CA ALA A 303 18.43 18.14 11.01
C ALA A 303 18.08 17.70 12.43
N ASN A 304 19.01 17.06 13.14
CA ASN A 304 18.83 16.64 14.52
C ASN A 304 18.53 17.85 15.42
N ASP A 305 19.36 18.88 15.36
CA ASP A 305 19.20 20.10 16.16
C ASP A 305 17.86 20.79 15.88
N ALA A 306 17.47 20.90 14.60
CA ALA A 306 16.19 21.48 14.20
C ALA A 306 14.99 20.69 14.76
N ILE A 307 15.04 19.36 14.68
CA ILE A 307 14.00 18.47 15.19
C ILE A 307 13.92 18.55 16.72
N GLN A 308 15.06 18.44 17.41
CA GLN A 308 15.11 18.54 18.87
C GLN A 308 14.62 19.90 19.36
N ALA A 309 15.01 20.99 18.70
CA ALA A 309 14.51 22.32 19.02
C ALA A 309 12.98 22.41 18.86
N ALA A 310 12.43 21.86 17.78
CA ALA A 310 10.99 21.85 17.53
C ALA A 310 10.20 21.02 18.55
N LEU A 311 10.71 19.83 18.90
CA LEU A 311 10.10 18.97 19.91
C LEU A 311 10.14 19.60 21.31
N ASN A 312 11.28 20.19 21.69
CA ASN A 312 11.41 20.90 22.95
C ASN A 312 10.47 22.10 23.04
N ASN A 313 10.27 22.83 21.93
CA ASN A 313 9.33 23.93 21.86
C ASN A 313 7.88 23.45 22.05
N TYR A 314 7.51 22.37 21.37
CA TYR A 314 6.21 21.73 21.56
C TYR A 314 5.95 21.32 23.02
N ASP A 315 6.92 20.67 23.66
CA ASP A 315 6.79 20.23 25.06
C ASP A 315 6.65 21.40 26.03
N LYS A 316 7.38 22.51 25.81
CA LYS A 316 7.24 23.75 26.58
C LYS A 316 5.84 24.35 26.45
N TYR A 317 5.33 24.50 25.23
CA TYR A 317 4.00 25.05 25.00
C TYR A 317 2.90 24.18 25.60
N LYS A 318 3.02 22.85 25.48
CA LYS A 318 2.11 21.88 26.11
C LYS A 318 2.16 21.96 27.64
N GLY A 319 3.33 22.18 28.23
CA GLY A 319 3.48 22.44 29.65
C GLY A 319 2.74 23.70 30.12
N ILE A 320 2.82 24.78 29.34
CA ILE A 320 2.15 26.06 29.62
C ILE A 320 0.63 25.94 29.51
N THR A 321 0.10 25.26 28.50
CA THR A 321 -1.36 25.05 28.35
C THR A 321 -1.96 24.19 29.47
N ASN A 322 -1.22 23.19 29.97
CA ASN A 322 -1.66 22.39 31.12
C ASN A 322 -1.71 23.17 32.45
N ILE A 323 -0.91 24.24 32.57
CA ILE A 323 -0.93 25.13 33.74
C ILE A 323 -2.06 26.16 33.61
N ALA A 324 -2.36 26.65 32.40
CA ALA A 324 -3.45 27.59 32.14
C ALA A 324 -4.86 26.98 32.23
N ASN A 325 -4.99 25.66 32.03
CA ASN A 325 -6.26 24.92 32.10
C ASN A 325 -6.55 24.28 33.47
N LYS A 326 -5.72 24.55 34.50
CA LYS A 326 -5.93 24.13 35.89
C LYS A 326 -6.42 25.29 36.75
#